data_AF-A0A848TGD7-F1
#
_entry.id   AF-A0A848TGD7-F1
#
_cell.length_a   1.000
_cell.length_b   1.000
_cell.length_c   1.000
_cell.angle_alpha   90.00
_cell.angle_beta   90.00
_cell.angle_gamma   90.00
#
_symmetry.space_group_name_H-M   'P 1'
#
loop_
_entity.id
_entity.type
_entity.pdbx_description
1 polymer ?
#
loop_
_entity_poly.entity_id
_entity_poly.type
_entity_poly.pdbx_seq_one_letter_code
_entity_poly.pdbx_strand_id
1 'polypeptide(L)'
;MAGVLLCRDKRGAGSRGSGLALRSSTGHLAGKRRDPPMTLIDDAASVRENAYAPYSGFKVGAALRSASGNVFVGCNVENVAYPEGT
;
A
#
# COMPACT_ATOMS: atom_id res chain seq x y z
N MET A 1 19.57 -5.45 8.50
CA MET A 1 19.11 -4.16 7.92
C MET A 1 17.72 -3.88 8.46
N ALA A 2 17.58 -2.85 9.31
CA ALA A 2 16.28 -2.35 9.76
C ALA A 2 15.87 -1.18 8.85
N GLY A 3 14.59 -1.00 8.59
CA GLY A 3 14.12 0.06 7.70
C GLY A 3 12.63 0.32 7.84
N VAL A 4 12.22 1.57 7.64
CA VAL A 4 10.83 2.02 7.61
C VAL A 4 10.53 2.63 6.26
N LEU A 5 9.35 2.36 5.74
CA LEU A 5 8.84 2.99 4.53
C LEU A 5 7.39 3.42 4.71
N LEU A 6 7.08 4.58 4.14
CA LEU A 6 5.75 5.17 4.11
C LEU A 6 5.25 5.32 2.67
N CYS A 7 4.05 4.84 2.38
CA CYS A 7 3.33 5.04 1.14
C CYS A 7 2.11 5.93 1.39
N ARG A 8 1.96 7.01 0.63
CA ARG A 8 0.87 7.99 0.77
C ARG A 8 0.08 8.07 -0.53
N ASP A 9 -1.20 8.40 -0.45
CA ASP A 9 -2.00 8.69 -1.62
C ASP A 9 -1.44 9.90 -2.40
N LYS A 10 -1.46 9.82 -3.74
CA LYS A 10 -1.05 10.92 -4.63
C LYS A 10 -2.27 11.77 -4.96
N ARG A 11 -2.72 12.63 -4.05
CA ARG A 11 -3.84 13.53 -4.38
C ARG A 11 -3.37 14.63 -5.35
N GLY A 12 -3.78 14.53 -6.63
CA GLY A 12 -3.81 15.67 -7.57
C GLY A 12 -3.39 15.47 -9.03
N ALA A 13 -3.89 14.45 -9.77
CA ALA A 13 -4.07 14.54 -11.23
C ALA A 13 -5.10 13.50 -11.66
N GLY A 14 -6.30 13.95 -12.03
CA GLY A 14 -7.36 13.06 -12.51
C GLY A 14 -6.91 12.30 -13.77
N SER A 15 -7.10 10.98 -13.77
CA SER A 15 -7.37 10.24 -14.99
C SER A 15 -8.41 9.16 -14.70
N ARG A 16 -9.63 9.42 -15.19
CA ARG A 16 -10.62 8.38 -15.44
C ARG A 16 -10.12 7.61 -16.66
N GLY A 17 -9.91 6.32 -16.52
CA GLY A 17 -9.46 5.44 -17.59
C GLY A 17 -9.82 4.00 -17.30
N SER A 18 -11.11 3.67 -17.37
CA SER A 18 -11.60 2.30 -17.48
C SER A 18 -11.20 1.73 -18.84
N GLY A 19 -10.04 1.05 -18.90
CA GLY A 19 -9.59 0.30 -20.07
C GLY A 19 -9.95 -1.19 -19.91
N LEU A 20 -11.08 -1.58 -20.47
CA LEU A 20 -11.48 -2.98 -20.63
C LEU A 20 -10.75 -3.61 -21.84
N ALA A 21 -10.32 -4.85 -21.63
CA ALA A 21 -9.94 -5.90 -22.61
C ALA A 21 -8.54 -5.86 -23.25
N LEU A 22 -7.80 -6.95 -23.05
CA LEU A 22 -7.57 -7.98 -24.08
C LEU A 22 -7.13 -9.29 -23.41
N ARG A 23 -7.91 -10.36 -23.62
CA ARG A 23 -7.54 -11.74 -23.29
C ARG A 23 -6.59 -12.22 -24.39
N SER A 24 -5.42 -12.75 -24.02
CA SER A 24 -4.60 -13.56 -24.91
C SER A 24 -4.24 -14.86 -24.21
N SER A 25 -5.06 -15.87 -24.48
CA SER A 25 -4.81 -17.27 -24.22
C SER A 25 -3.67 -17.74 -25.13
N THR A 26 -2.47 -17.93 -24.59
CA THR A 26 -1.51 -18.92 -25.14
C THR A 26 -0.63 -19.42 -24.01
N GLY A 27 -0.73 -20.72 -23.74
CA GLY A 27 0.07 -21.40 -22.74
C GLY A 27 1.55 -21.31 -23.08
N HIS A 28 2.31 -20.78 -22.13
CA HIS A 28 3.71 -21.11 -21.96
C HIS A 28 3.81 -21.64 -20.53
N LEU A 29 4.23 -22.90 -20.36
CA LEU A 29 4.63 -23.44 -19.06
C LEU A 29 5.91 -22.71 -18.63
N ALA A 30 5.78 -21.45 -18.24
CA ALA A 30 6.82 -20.69 -17.61
C ALA A 30 6.97 -21.25 -16.20
N GLY A 31 8.10 -21.92 -15.93
CA GLY A 31 8.45 -22.39 -14.60
C GLY A 31 8.12 -21.31 -13.57
N LYS A 32 7.40 -21.70 -12.51
CA LYS A 32 6.85 -20.85 -11.45
C LYS A 32 7.76 -19.65 -11.23
N ARG A 33 7.45 -18.49 -11.84
CA ARG A 33 8.17 -17.25 -11.53
C ARG A 33 8.00 -17.13 -10.04
N ARG A 34 9.10 -17.26 -9.29
CA ARG A 34 9.06 -16.93 -7.86
C ARG A 34 8.70 -15.46 -7.87
N ASP A 35 7.47 -15.14 -7.48
CA ASP A 35 7.10 -13.75 -7.25
C ASP A 35 8.20 -13.18 -6.35
N PRO A 36 8.89 -12.11 -6.77
CA PRO A 36 9.95 -11.54 -5.97
C PRO A 36 9.38 -11.25 -4.58
N PRO A 37 10.15 -11.47 -3.49
CA PRO A 37 9.66 -11.19 -2.16
C PRO A 37 9.15 -9.74 -2.12
N MET A 38 7.89 -9.56 -1.69
CA MET A 38 7.27 -8.23 -1.62
C MET A 38 8.23 -7.24 -0.96
N THR A 39 8.44 -6.11 -1.61
CA THR A 39 9.29 -5.07 -1.05
C THR A 39 8.55 -4.35 0.06
N LEU A 40 9.27 -3.63 0.93
CA LEU A 40 8.61 -2.74 1.90
C LEU A 40 7.68 -1.72 1.23
N ILE A 41 7.91 -1.39 -0.05
CA ILE A 41 7.05 -0.53 -0.86
C ILE A 41 5.73 -1.23 -1.17
N ASP A 42 5.78 -2.50 -1.55
CA ASP A 42 4.58 -3.29 -1.84
C ASP A 42 3.76 -3.54 -0.57
N ASP A 43 4.43 -3.83 0.55
CA ASP A 43 3.80 -4.00 1.86
C ASP A 43 3.08 -2.73 2.32
N ALA A 44 3.77 -1.58 2.24
CA ALA A 44 3.22 -0.28 2.62
C ALA A 44 2.08 0.17 1.68
N ALA A 45 2.19 -0.12 0.38
CA ALA A 45 1.15 0.19 -0.60
C ALA A 45 -0.11 -0.68 -0.39
N SER A 46 0.07 -1.95 -0.04
CA SER A 46 -1.03 -2.89 0.21
C SER A 46 -1.80 -2.53 1.47
N VAL A 47 -1.11 -2.27 2.59
CA VAL A 47 -1.78 -1.93 3.86
C VAL A 47 -2.47 -0.56 3.82
N ARG A 48 -2.01 0.37 2.97
CA ARG A 48 -2.63 1.69 2.78
C ARG A 48 -4.11 1.59 2.46
N GLU A 49 -4.54 0.57 1.73
CA GLU A 49 -5.94 0.45 1.31
C GLU A 49 -6.90 0.20 2.48
N ASN A 50 -6.38 -0.29 3.61
CA ASN A 50 -7.12 -0.51 4.86
C ASN A 50 -7.28 0.76 5.70
N ALA A 51 -6.68 1.89 5.30
CA ALA A 51 -6.76 3.14 6.05
C ALA A 51 -8.21 3.60 6.24
N TYR A 52 -8.59 3.87 7.48
CA TYR A 52 -9.82 4.56 7.81
C TYR A 52 -9.53 6.06 7.90
N ALA A 53 -9.81 6.79 6.81
CA ALA A 53 -9.52 8.22 6.71
C ALA A 53 -10.70 9.02 6.11
N PRO A 54 -11.90 8.95 6.71
CA PRO A 54 -13.09 9.58 6.15
C PRO A 54 -13.06 11.12 6.21
N TYR A 55 -12.23 11.72 7.09
CA TYR A 55 -12.21 13.17 7.28
C TYR A 55 -11.22 13.82 6.32
N SER A 56 -9.99 13.33 6.27
CA SER A 56 -8.99 13.92 5.37
C SER A 56 -9.06 13.37 3.95
N GLY A 57 -9.55 12.13 3.77
CA GLY A 57 -9.45 11.38 2.52
C GLY A 57 -8.01 10.99 2.14
N PHE A 58 -7.05 11.14 3.06
CA PHE A 58 -5.64 10.90 2.81
C PHE A 58 -5.18 9.56 3.39
N LYS A 59 -5.13 8.54 2.54
CA LYS A 59 -4.69 7.20 2.95
C LYS A 59 -3.16 7.12 3.04
N VAL A 60 -2.69 6.52 4.13
CA VAL A 60 -1.27 6.27 4.41
C VAL A 60 -1.08 4.83 4.86
N GLY A 61 -0.11 4.14 4.28
CA GLY A 61 0.35 2.83 4.72
C GLY A 61 1.84 2.86 5.03
N ALA A 62 2.28 2.08 6.00
CA ALA A 62 3.66 1.97 6.44
C ALA A 62 4.08 0.51 6.56
N ALA A 63 5.34 0.24 6.26
CA ALA A 63 5.96 -1.06 6.50
C ALA A 63 7.32 -0.87 7.16
N LEU A 64 7.62 -1.68 8.17
CA LEU A 64 8.86 -1.65 8.94
C LEU A 64 9.47 -3.05 9.00
N ARG A 65 10.75 -3.17 8.67
CA ARG A 65 11.53 -4.39 8.86
C ARG A 65 12.39 -4.28 10.11
N SER A 66 12.24 -5.22 11.03
CA SER A 66 13.10 -5.30 12.23
C SER A 66 14.47 -5.88 11.90
N ALA A 67 15.41 -5.76 12.84
CA ALA A 67 16.73 -6.37 12.71
C ALA A 67 16.66 -7.91 12.58
N SER A 68 15.64 -8.54 13.18
CA SER A 68 15.36 -9.98 13.07
C SER A 68 14.73 -10.40 11.73
N GLY A 69 14.43 -9.44 10.85
CA GLY A 69 13.86 -9.69 9.53
C GLY A 69 12.33 -9.68 9.46
N ASN A 70 11.64 -9.60 10.61
CA ASN A 70 10.18 -9.50 10.68
C ASN A 70 9.69 -8.20 10.04
N VAL A 71 8.58 -8.28 9.32
CA VAL A 71 7.91 -7.11 8.72
C VAL A 71 6.64 -6.79 9.50
N PHE A 72 6.49 -5.53 9.87
CA PHE A 72 5.31 -4.96 10.53
C PHE A 72 4.68 -3.94 9.59
N VAL A 73 3.36 -4.00 9.42
CA VAL A 73 2.62 -3.07 8.57
C VAL A 73 1.58 -2.31 9.37
N GLY A 74 1.25 -1.10 8.94
CA GLY A 74 0.22 -0.27 9.57
C GLY A 74 -0.33 0.79 8.63
N CYS A 75 -1.49 1.35 8.96
CA CYS A 75 -2.11 2.44 8.22
C CYS A 75 -2.69 3.47 9.19
N ASN A 76 -3.00 4.67 8.70
CA ASN A 76 -3.67 5.67 9.51
C ASN A 76 -5.13 5.29 9.78
N VAL A 77 -5.58 5.57 11.01
CA VAL A 77 -6.96 5.44 11.46
C VAL A 77 -7.34 6.78 12.08
N GLU A 78 -8.23 7.50 11.43
CA GLU A 78 -8.67 8.82 11.89
C GLU A 78 -9.83 8.71 12.88
N ASN A 79 -9.96 9.74 13.71
CA ASN A 79 -11.05 9.88 14.67
C ASN A 79 -11.69 11.25 14.51
N VAL A 80 -12.99 11.37 14.84
CA VAL A 80 -13.75 12.62 14.77
C VAL A 80 -13.24 13.67 15.74
N ALA A 81 -12.70 13.24 16.88
CA ALA A 81 -12.06 14.14 17.83
C ALA A 81 -10.62 14.39 17.36
N TYR A 82 -10.45 15.45 16.58
CA TYR A 82 -9.18 16.18 16.56
C TYR A 82 -8.88 16.60 18.02
N PRO A 83 -7.62 16.57 18.49
CA PRO A 83 -7.34 16.80 19.90
C PRO A 83 -7.84 18.20 20.30
N GLU A 84 -8.76 18.22 21.26
CA GLU A 84 -9.13 19.40 22.06
C GLU A 84 -7.93 19.77 22.95
N GLY A 85 -6.86 20.25 22.32
CA GLY A 85 -5.72 20.85 23.00
C GLY A 85 -5.95 22.36 23.08
N THR A 86 -6.59 22.80 24.17
CA THR A 86 -6.46 24.19 24.66
C THR A 86 -5.26 24.27 25.59
#